data_AF-A0A1I5RWU3-F1
#
_entry.id   AF-A0A1I5RWU3-F1
#
_cell.length_a   1.000
_cell.length_b   1.000
_cell.length_c   1.000
_cell.angle_alpha   90.00
_cell.angle_beta   90.00
_cell.angle_gamma   90.00
#
_symmetry.space_group_name_H-M   'P 1'
#
loop_
_entity.id
_entity.type
_entity.pdbx_description
1 polymer ?
#
loop_
_entity_poly.entity_id
_entity_poly.type
_entity_poly.pdbx_seq_one_letter_code
_entity_poly.pdbx_strand_id
1 'polypeptide(L)'
;MVMDKDFRGNAYIVKHKEVLLNYSGGFADLANEIPNTIETRFASASMSKTFVAVGILQLIEAEKLKFEDTIGAILDFDLKHIDPCVTVRQLLNHTSGVPDYFDESVMGVIGKVVKTSIEEANMSGDKVNIDSLEAIAF
;
A
#
# COMPACT_ATOMS: atom_id res chain seq x y z
N MET A 1 -2.86 -2.24 25.49
CA MET A 1 -2.70 -1.63 24.15
C MET A 1 -3.11 -0.18 24.28
N VAL A 2 -2.25 0.76 23.92
CA VAL A 2 -2.60 2.19 23.88
C VAL A 2 -2.78 2.52 22.41
N MET A 3 -4.02 2.75 22.01
CA MET A 3 -4.34 3.28 20.69
C MET A 3 -4.43 4.80 20.82
N ASP A 4 -3.87 5.53 19.86
CA ASP A 4 -4.04 6.97 19.81
C ASP A 4 -5.54 7.29 19.74
N LYS A 5 -6.00 8.23 20.59
CA LYS A 5 -7.38 8.72 20.58
C LYS A 5 -7.77 9.37 19.25
N ASP A 6 -6.77 9.82 18.48
CA ASP A 6 -6.97 10.49 17.20
C ASP A 6 -6.88 9.51 16.00
N PHE A 7 -6.64 8.22 16.25
CA PHE A 7 -6.62 7.20 15.19
C PHE A 7 -8.00 7.03 14.54
N ARG A 8 -8.06 7.25 13.22
CA ARG A 8 -9.25 7.04 12.38
C ARG A 8 -9.03 5.83 11.50
N GLY A 9 -9.79 4.78 11.75
CA GLY A 9 -9.71 3.54 10.98
C GLY A 9 -10.20 2.35 11.77
N ASN A 10 -9.83 1.17 11.28
CA ASN A 10 -10.22 -0.11 11.86
C ASN A 10 -9.00 -0.88 12.38
N ALA A 11 -9.16 -1.56 13.52
CA ALA A 11 -8.16 -2.48 14.05
C ALA A 11 -8.83 -3.76 14.55
N TYR A 12 -8.30 -4.90 14.13
CA TYR A 12 -8.83 -6.23 14.45
C TYR A 12 -7.70 -7.14 14.91
N ILE A 13 -7.85 -7.75 16.09
CA ILE A 13 -6.84 -8.65 16.68
C ILE A 13 -7.50 -9.96 17.04
N VAL A 14 -6.96 -11.06 16.51
CA VAL A 14 -7.42 -12.41 16.80
C VAL A 14 -6.26 -13.25 17.32
N LYS A 15 -6.50 -14.02 18.39
CA LYS A 15 -5.54 -14.98 18.92
C LYS A 15 -6.27 -16.30 19.20
N HIS A 16 -5.79 -17.40 18.62
CA HIS A 16 -6.42 -18.72 18.78
C HIS A 16 -7.94 -18.74 18.53
N LYS A 17 -8.40 -18.00 17.50
CA LYS A 17 -9.83 -17.81 17.15
C LYS A 17 -10.64 -16.93 18.11
N GLU A 18 -10.04 -16.41 19.17
CA GLU A 18 -10.65 -15.41 20.05
C GLU A 18 -10.39 -14.00 19.51
N VAL A 19 -11.44 -13.18 19.41
CA VAL A 19 -11.32 -11.76 19.05
C VAL A 19 -10.93 -10.98 20.28
N LEU A 20 -9.68 -10.51 20.32
CA LEU A 20 -9.14 -9.70 21.41
C LEU A 20 -9.43 -8.21 21.23
N LEU A 21 -9.62 -7.77 19.99
CA LEU A 21 -9.97 -6.40 19.64
C LEU A 21 -10.79 -6.37 18.36
N ASN A 22 -11.86 -5.58 18.36
CA ASN A 22 -12.61 -5.17 17.19
C ASN A 22 -12.95 -3.69 17.33
N TYR A 23 -12.14 -2.84 16.72
CA TYR A 23 -12.22 -1.38 16.85
C TYR A 23 -12.50 -0.73 15.50
N SER A 24 -13.42 0.23 15.50
CA SER A 24 -13.66 1.20 14.42
C SER A 24 -13.78 2.58 15.05
N GLY A 25 -12.99 3.54 14.57
CA GLY A 25 -13.00 4.90 15.11
C GLY A 25 -12.81 5.96 14.04
N GLY A 26 -13.29 7.17 14.32
CA GLY A 26 -13.26 8.28 13.39
C GLY A 26 -14.23 8.14 12.22
N PHE A 27 -14.02 8.98 11.20
CA PHE A 27 -14.85 9.04 10.00
C PHE A 27 -14.14 8.39 8.81
N ALA A 28 -14.87 7.59 8.03
CA ALA A 28 -14.48 7.12 6.71
C ALA A 28 -14.49 8.28 5.69
N ASP A 29 -15.44 9.20 5.86
CA ASP A 29 -15.53 10.46 5.14
C ASP A 29 -15.80 11.58 6.15
N LEU A 30 -14.79 12.40 6.39
CA LEU A 30 -14.88 13.48 7.38
C LEU A 30 -15.83 14.60 6.94
N ALA A 31 -15.86 14.93 5.64
CA ALA A 31 -16.65 16.04 5.14
C ALA A 31 -18.16 15.75 5.21
N ASN A 32 -18.53 14.49 5.00
CA ASN A 32 -19.90 14.01 5.08
C ASN A 32 -20.25 13.37 6.43
N GLU A 33 -19.33 13.42 7.41
CA GLU A 33 -19.48 12.82 8.74
C GLU A 33 -19.89 11.34 8.70
N ILE A 34 -19.37 10.57 7.74
CA ILE A 34 -19.65 9.13 7.61
C ILE A 34 -18.70 8.37 8.53
N PRO A 35 -19.19 7.70 9.60
CA PRO A 35 -18.33 7.01 10.55
C PRO A 35 -17.67 5.79 9.92
N ASN A 36 -16.49 5.40 10.44
CA ASN A 36 -15.94 4.09 10.15
C ASN A 36 -16.81 2.98 10.78
N THR A 37 -17.03 1.91 10.03
CA THR A 37 -17.60 0.65 10.51
C THR A 37 -16.63 -0.49 10.20
N ILE A 38 -16.86 -1.68 10.76
CA ILE A 38 -16.01 -2.85 10.48
C ILE A 38 -16.04 -3.26 9.00
N GLU A 39 -17.08 -2.84 8.27
CA GLU A 39 -17.26 -3.03 6.83
C GLU A 39 -16.62 -1.94 5.97
N THR A 40 -16.14 -0.84 6.57
CA THR A 40 -15.46 0.23 5.82
C THR A 40 -14.26 -0.35 5.07
N ARG A 41 -14.21 -0.04 3.76
CA ARG A 41 -13.13 -0.48 2.88
C ARG A 41 -12.02 0.57 2.84
N PHE A 42 -10.78 0.10 3.00
CA PHE A 42 -9.58 0.91 2.90
C PHE A 42 -8.74 0.42 1.73
N ALA A 43 -8.00 1.34 1.10
CA ALA A 43 -6.94 0.95 0.18
C ALA A 43 -5.86 0.19 0.96
N SER A 44 -5.59 -1.05 0.58
CA SER A 44 -4.64 -1.93 1.28
C SER A 44 -3.17 -1.68 0.92
N ALA A 45 -2.91 -0.76 0.00
CA ALA A 45 -1.58 -0.44 -0.51
C ALA A 45 -0.76 -1.71 -0.81
N SER A 46 0.50 -1.75 -0.39
CA SER A 46 1.43 -2.86 -0.61
C SER A 46 0.99 -4.21 -0.04
N MET A 47 0.01 -4.28 0.88
CA MET A 47 -0.55 -5.57 1.31
C MET A 47 -1.16 -6.35 0.14
N SER A 48 -1.56 -5.66 -0.94
CA SER A 48 -2.11 -6.27 -2.15
C SER A 48 -1.12 -7.22 -2.85
N LYS A 49 0.20 -7.02 -2.67
CA LYS A 49 1.25 -7.86 -3.26
C LYS A 49 1.17 -9.32 -2.80
N THR A 50 0.65 -9.57 -1.60
CA THR A 50 0.41 -10.94 -1.10
C THR A 50 -0.57 -11.69 -2.01
N PHE A 51 -1.64 -11.04 -2.48
CA PHE A 51 -2.61 -11.67 -3.38
C PHE A 51 -2.01 -11.93 -4.76
N VAL A 52 -1.18 -11.00 -5.28
CA VAL A 52 -0.43 -11.21 -6.53
C VAL A 52 0.52 -12.39 -6.41
N ALA A 53 1.28 -12.47 -5.31
CA ALA A 53 2.17 -13.58 -5.03
C ALA A 53 1.41 -14.92 -4.96
N VAL A 54 0.25 -14.95 -4.29
CA VAL A 54 -0.63 -16.15 -4.28
C VAL A 54 -1.07 -16.54 -5.70
N GLY A 55 -1.50 -15.58 -6.52
CA GLY A 55 -1.87 -15.85 -7.91
C GLY A 55 -0.72 -16.45 -8.73
N ILE A 56 0.50 -15.94 -8.55
CA ILE A 56 1.71 -16.48 -9.19
C ILE A 56 2.00 -17.90 -8.67
N LEU A 57 1.92 -18.13 -7.36
CA LEU A 57 2.14 -19.45 -6.76
C LEU A 57 1.11 -20.48 -7.22
N GLN A 58 -0.14 -20.09 -7.42
CA GLN A 58 -1.18 -20.96 -8.00
C GLN A 58 -0.87 -21.35 -9.45
N LEU A 59 -0.30 -20.44 -10.26
CA LEU A 59 0.16 -20.76 -11.61
C LEU A 59 1.34 -21.74 -11.59
N ILE A 60 2.24 -21.58 -10.62
CA ILE A 60 3.37 -22.50 -10.40
C ILE A 60 2.88 -23.88 -9.97
N GLU A 61 1.92 -23.95 -9.04
CA GLU A 61 1.28 -25.19 -8.61
C GLU A 61 0.58 -25.90 -9.78
N ALA A 62 -0.05 -25.14 -10.68
CA ALA A 62 -0.69 -25.66 -11.88
C ALA A 62 0.30 -26.00 -13.03
N GLU A 63 1.61 -25.95 -12.78
CA GLU A 63 2.69 -26.18 -13.76
C GLU A 63 2.64 -25.25 -14.99
N LYS A 64 1.93 -24.11 -14.90
CA LYS A 64 1.81 -23.12 -15.98
C LYS A 64 2.93 -22.09 -15.97
N LEU A 65 3.68 -22.03 -14.88
CA LEU A 65 4.79 -21.13 -14.64
C LEU A 65 5.82 -21.85 -13.76
N LYS A 66 7.08 -21.46 -13.82
CA LYS A 66 8.14 -21.92 -12.92
C LYS A 66 8.82 -20.72 -12.26
N PHE A 67 9.43 -20.96 -11.11
CA PHE A 67 10.22 -19.94 -10.43
C PHE A 67 11.41 -19.46 -11.26
N GLU A 68 11.96 -20.36 -12.09
CA GLU A 68 13.14 -20.14 -12.92
C GLU A 68 12.79 -19.56 -14.30
N ASP A 69 11.50 -19.45 -14.64
CA ASP A 69 11.10 -18.80 -15.87
C ASP A 69 11.53 -17.32 -15.84
N THR A 70 12.04 -16.84 -16.96
CA THR A 70 12.51 -15.47 -17.09
C THR A 70 11.42 -14.58 -17.67
N ILE A 71 11.38 -13.31 -17.27
CA ILE A 71 10.38 -12.37 -17.75
C ILE A 71 10.44 -12.16 -19.27
N GLY A 72 11.61 -12.28 -19.89
CA GLY A 72 11.76 -12.19 -21.34
C GLY A 72 11.17 -13.39 -22.09
N ALA A 73 10.98 -14.53 -21.43
CA ALA A 73 10.29 -15.69 -21.99
C ALA A 73 8.77 -15.63 -21.77
N ILE A 74 8.31 -14.93 -20.73
CA ILE A 74 6.90 -14.89 -20.31
C ILE A 74 6.16 -13.69 -20.93
N LEU A 75 6.80 -12.53 -21.00
CA LEU A 75 6.16 -11.25 -21.34
C LEU A 75 6.37 -10.91 -22.81
N ASP A 76 5.28 -10.59 -23.51
CA ASP A 76 5.27 -10.26 -24.95
C ASP A 76 5.21 -8.73 -25.18
N PHE A 77 6.01 -7.97 -24.44
CA PHE A 77 6.14 -6.52 -24.61
C PHE A 77 7.58 -6.04 -24.45
N ASP A 78 7.86 -4.84 -24.96
CA ASP A 78 9.19 -4.22 -24.90
C ASP A 78 9.62 -3.95 -23.45
N LEU A 79 10.59 -4.74 -22.96
CA LEU A 79 11.16 -4.64 -21.61
C LEU A 79 12.09 -3.42 -21.42
N LYS A 80 12.33 -2.61 -22.46
CA LYS A 80 13.21 -1.43 -22.42
C LYS A 80 14.62 -1.79 -21.91
N HIS A 81 14.97 -1.29 -20.73
CA HIS A 81 16.28 -1.49 -20.09
C HIS A 81 16.25 -2.53 -18.97
N ILE A 82 15.13 -3.24 -18.80
CA ILE A 82 15.01 -4.31 -17.81
C ILE A 82 15.69 -5.57 -18.38
N ASP A 83 16.54 -6.21 -17.58
CA ASP A 83 17.21 -7.46 -17.96
C ASP A 83 16.16 -8.57 -18.22
N PRO A 84 16.08 -9.12 -19.45
CA PRO A 84 15.12 -10.19 -19.77
C PRO A 84 15.39 -11.49 -19.02
N CYS A 85 16.57 -11.66 -18.39
CA CYS A 85 16.94 -12.83 -17.60
C CYS A 85 16.41 -12.79 -16.15
N VAL A 86 15.78 -11.69 -15.72
CA VAL A 86 15.12 -11.62 -14.41
C VAL A 86 14.10 -12.74 -14.29
N THR A 87 14.19 -13.51 -13.21
CA THR A 87 13.32 -14.66 -12.94
C THR A 87 12.09 -14.28 -12.14
N VAL A 88 11.03 -15.10 -12.24
CA VAL A 88 9.84 -15.02 -11.38
C VAL A 88 10.23 -15.03 -9.90
N ARG A 89 11.19 -15.88 -9.50
CA ARG A 89 11.71 -15.95 -8.13
C ARG A 89 12.31 -14.63 -7.64
N GLN A 90 13.08 -13.96 -8.49
CA GLN A 90 13.71 -12.68 -8.14
C GLN A 90 12.69 -11.57 -7.97
N LEU A 91 11.61 -11.56 -8.77
CA LEU A 91 10.51 -10.60 -8.59
C LEU A 91 9.74 -10.84 -7.29
N LEU A 92 9.38 -12.09 -7.00
CA LEU A 92 8.66 -12.45 -5.76
C LEU A 92 9.44 -12.10 -4.48
N ASN A 93 10.78 -12.10 -4.57
CA ASN A 93 11.66 -11.89 -3.42
C ASN A 93 12.32 -10.49 -3.38
N HIS A 94 11.98 -9.59 -4.31
CA HIS A 94 12.61 -8.27 -4.42
C HIS A 94 14.15 -8.34 -4.58
N THR A 95 14.66 -9.29 -5.37
CA THR A 95 16.10 -9.49 -5.64
C THR A 95 16.46 -9.40 -7.12
N SER A 96 15.56 -8.86 -7.95
CA SER A 96 15.75 -8.71 -9.39
C SER A 96 16.70 -7.58 -9.79
N GLY A 97 16.88 -6.58 -8.91
CA GLY A 97 17.62 -5.36 -9.24
C GLY A 97 16.89 -4.43 -10.22
N VAL A 98 15.62 -4.72 -10.55
CA VAL A 98 14.78 -3.82 -11.35
C VAL A 98 14.54 -2.54 -10.54
N PRO A 99 14.88 -1.36 -11.10
CA PRO A 99 14.70 -0.10 -10.38
C PRO A 99 13.21 0.16 -10.15
N ASP A 100 12.89 0.79 -9.02
CA ASP A 100 11.54 1.29 -8.79
C ASP A 100 11.22 2.39 -9.81
N TYR A 101 9.98 2.42 -10.28
CA TYR A 101 9.49 3.49 -11.14
C TYR A 101 9.17 4.75 -10.34
N PHE A 102 9.07 4.62 -9.02
CA PHE A 102 8.73 5.69 -8.10
C PHE A 102 9.85 5.87 -7.08
N ASP A 103 10.40 7.08 -7.03
CA ASP A 103 11.43 7.43 -6.06
C ASP A 103 10.77 7.80 -4.72
N GLU A 104 10.86 6.91 -3.73
CA GLU A 104 10.34 7.14 -2.38
C GLU A 104 10.92 8.40 -1.71
N SER A 105 12.11 8.85 -2.12
CA SER A 105 12.68 10.10 -1.59
C SER A 105 11.84 11.33 -1.98
N VAL A 106 11.10 11.25 -3.10
CA VAL A 106 10.18 12.29 -3.56
C VAL A 106 8.95 12.39 -2.67
N MET A 107 8.51 11.29 -2.03
CA MET A 107 7.42 11.35 -1.05
C MET A 107 7.75 12.18 0.17
N GLY A 108 8.99 12.10 0.65
CA GLY A 108 9.47 12.96 1.74
C GLY A 108 9.43 14.45 1.37
N VAL A 109 9.60 14.77 0.09
CA VAL A 109 9.54 16.14 -0.43
C VAL A 109 8.09 16.59 -0.61
N ILE A 110 7.22 15.77 -1.20
CA ILE A 110 5.78 16.09 -1.34
C ILE A 110 5.15 16.25 0.04
N GLY A 111 5.41 15.35 0.98
CA GLY A 111 4.93 15.46 2.35
C GLY A 111 5.41 16.74 3.07
N LYS A 112 6.63 17.22 2.77
CA LYS A 112 7.14 18.49 3.29
C LYS A 112 6.50 19.70 2.62
N VAL A 113 6.42 19.74 1.29
CA VAL A 113 5.82 20.85 0.53
C VAL A 113 4.35 21.02 0.91
N VAL A 114 3.60 19.91 1.00
CA VAL A 114 2.20 19.95 1.40
C VAL A 114 2.04 20.41 2.86
N LYS A 115 2.91 19.96 3.79
CA LYS A 115 2.93 20.49 5.16
C LYS A 115 3.18 22.00 5.20
N THR A 116 4.19 22.50 4.46
CA THR A 116 4.53 23.93 4.45
C THR A 116 3.41 24.78 3.86
N SER A 117 2.81 24.39 2.73
CA SER A 117 1.69 25.13 2.13
C SER A 117 0.44 25.13 3.01
N ILE A 118 0.23 24.09 3.83
CA ILE A 118 -0.89 24.01 4.76
C ILE A 118 -0.61 24.80 6.05
N GLU A 119 0.62 24.85 6.54
CA GLU A 119 1.02 25.76 7.61
C GLU A 119 0.77 27.23 7.20
N GLU A 120 1.09 27.59 5.97
CA GLU A 120 0.80 28.91 5.40
C GLU A 120 -0.71 29.20 5.30
N ALA A 121 -1.52 28.24 4.84
CA ALA A 121 -2.99 28.38 4.77
C ALA A 121 -3.65 28.48 6.16
N ASN A 122 -3.14 27.75 7.15
CA ASN A 122 -3.63 27.81 8.53
C ASN A 122 -3.29 29.15 9.21
N MET A 123 -2.16 29.79 8.83
CA MET A 123 -1.81 31.14 9.29
C MET A 123 -2.71 32.23 8.67
N SER A 124 -3.31 32.01 7.50
CA SER A 124 -4.30 32.92 6.90
C SER A 124 -5.73 32.73 7.40
N GLY A 125 -5.96 31.80 8.33
CA GLY A 125 -7.26 31.57 8.97
C GLY A 125 -8.13 30.48 8.31
N ASP A 126 -7.66 29.88 7.21
CA ASP A 126 -8.31 28.74 6.56
C ASP A 126 -7.80 27.45 7.19
N LYS A 127 -8.61 26.86 8.07
CA LYS A 127 -8.23 25.62 8.76
C LYS A 127 -8.29 24.43 7.79
N VAL A 128 -7.13 23.90 7.40
CA VAL A 128 -7.02 22.70 6.55
C VAL A 128 -6.44 21.54 7.37
N ASN A 129 -7.15 20.40 7.40
CA ASN A 129 -6.74 19.18 8.12
C ASN A 129 -5.94 18.23 7.20
N ILE A 130 -4.78 17.77 7.67
CA ILE A 130 -3.75 17.03 6.91
C ILE A 130 -3.84 15.50 6.98
N ASP A 131 -4.78 14.94 7.73
CA ASP A 131 -4.81 13.51 8.07
C ASP A 131 -5.11 12.55 6.89
N SER A 132 -5.33 13.06 5.67
CA SER A 132 -5.70 12.27 4.48
C SER A 132 -4.55 11.99 3.50
N LEU A 133 -3.35 12.52 3.75
CA LEU A 133 -2.26 12.54 2.75
C LEU A 133 -1.31 11.34 2.77
N GLU A 134 -1.41 10.44 3.76
CA GLU A 134 -0.60 9.21 3.76
C GLU A 134 -1.18 8.09 2.87
N ALA A 135 -2.31 8.32 2.19
CA ALA A 135 -2.99 7.29 1.41
C ALA A 135 -2.52 7.13 -0.05
N ILE A 136 -1.47 7.83 -0.50
CA ILE A 136 -0.95 7.69 -1.88
C ILE A 136 0.50 7.23 -1.86
N ALA A 137 0.71 6.00 -1.41
CA ALA A 137 1.96 5.28 -1.59
C ALA A 137 1.69 3.78 -1.81
N PHE A 138 1.74 3.37 -3.08
CA PHE A 138 1.85 2.00 -3.60
C PHE A 138 0.63 1.08 -3.55
#